data_AF-A0A7S0JP53-F1
#
_entry.id   AF-A0A7S0JP53-F1
#
_cell.length_a   1.000
_cell.length_b   1.000
_cell.length_c   1.000
_cell.angle_alpha   90.00
_cell.angle_beta   90.00
_cell.angle_gamma   90.00
#
_symmetry.space_group_name_H-M   'P 1'
#
loop_
_entity.id
_entity.type
_entity.pdbx_description
1 polymer ?
#
loop_
_entity_poly.entity_id
_entity_poly.type
_entity_poly.pdbx_seq_one_letter_code
_entity_poly.pdbx_strand_id
1 'polypeptide(L)'
;VPPSRRRRVHFHEFMLEVHSRVHQHRQAKLEGDALLSVASKVAAEAQLLCFDEFQVRDVGDAMLMNRLFGRMFDRGVTMVATSNRPPEDLYAGGLQRELFEPFIHRVKERCLVHRLGSEVDYRQAGEQADRTWMLGADPRSRAAALEAAWRRVAGASDGTPSTLSTQG
;
A
#
# COMPACT_ATOMS: atom_id res chain seq x y z
N VAL A 1 24.45 7.94 5.62
CA VAL A 1 23.71 8.81 4.67
C VAL A 1 22.68 7.94 3.95
N PRO A 2 21.38 8.26 3.97
CA PRO A 2 20.38 7.46 3.26
C PRO A 2 20.65 7.49 1.73
N PRO A 3 20.29 6.43 0.98
CA PRO A 3 20.55 6.37 -0.45
C PRO A 3 19.92 7.56 -1.19
N SER A 4 20.61 8.06 -2.22
CA SER A 4 20.11 9.17 -3.06
C SER A 4 18.83 8.78 -3.82
N ARG A 5 18.70 7.51 -4.21
CA ARG A 5 17.53 6.95 -4.89
C ARG A 5 16.58 6.27 -3.90
N ARG A 6 15.68 7.06 -3.31
CA ARG A 6 14.62 6.59 -2.40
C ARG A 6 13.24 6.90 -2.97
N ARG A 7 12.28 6.02 -2.73
CA ARG A 7 10.89 6.20 -3.15
C ARG A 7 9.94 5.71 -2.05
N ARG A 8 8.96 6.54 -1.68
CA ARG A 8 7.83 6.19 -0.81
C ARG A 8 6.56 6.07 -1.66
N VAL A 9 5.78 5.01 -1.46
CA VAL A 9 4.56 4.74 -2.24
C VAL A 9 3.63 3.81 -1.46
N HIS A 10 2.32 3.92 -1.65
CA HIS A 10 1.37 2.94 -1.12
C HIS A 10 1.55 1.60 -1.86
N PHE A 11 1.48 0.48 -1.13
CA PHE A 11 1.76 -0.84 -1.72
C PHE A 11 0.84 -1.17 -2.90
N HIS A 12 -0.45 -0.84 -2.81
CA HIS A 12 -1.41 -1.10 -3.88
C HIS A 12 -1.09 -0.32 -5.17
N GLU A 13 -0.77 0.97 -5.06
CA GLU A 13 -0.39 1.82 -6.20
C GLU A 13 0.89 1.29 -6.89
N PHE A 14 1.84 0.82 -6.10
CA PHE A 14 3.05 0.20 -6.63
C PHE A 14 2.74 -1.07 -7.43
N MET A 15 1.84 -1.93 -6.94
CA MET A 15 1.45 -3.14 -7.67
C MET A 15 0.74 -2.80 -8.98
N LEU A 16 -0.17 -1.82 -9.00
CA LEU A 16 -0.82 -1.33 -10.23
C LEU A 16 0.21 -0.85 -11.26
N GLU A 17 1.22 -0.10 -10.82
CA GLU A 17 2.30 0.36 -11.69
C GLU A 17 3.12 -0.82 -12.24
N VAL A 18 3.46 -1.80 -11.41
CA VAL A 18 4.19 -2.99 -11.84
C VAL A 18 3.40 -3.75 -12.90
N HIS A 19 2.10 -3.99 -12.67
CA HIS A 19 1.22 -4.64 -13.64
C HIS A 19 1.17 -3.86 -14.96
N SER A 20 1.00 -2.54 -14.90
CA SER A 20 0.98 -1.68 -16.09
C SER A 20 2.29 -1.79 -16.88
N ARG A 21 3.44 -1.72 -16.21
CA ARG A 21 4.76 -1.86 -16.84
C ARG A 21 4.98 -3.26 -17.44
N VAL A 22 4.53 -4.32 -16.75
CA VAL A 22 4.59 -5.70 -17.27
C VAL A 22 3.71 -5.85 -18.50
N HIS A 23 2.51 -5.28 -18.47
CA HIS A 23 1.57 -5.29 -19.58
C HIS A 23 2.13 -4.55 -20.81
N GLN A 24 2.68 -3.36 -20.62
CA GLN A 24 3.34 -2.58 -21.67
C GLN A 24 4.52 -3.34 -22.29
N HIS A 25 5.35 -3.99 -21.46
CA HIS A 25 6.46 -4.81 -21.95
C HIS A 25 5.98 -5.95 -22.86
N ARG A 26 4.90 -6.63 -22.46
CA ARG A 26 4.28 -7.72 -23.25
C ARG A 26 3.63 -7.18 -24.54
N GLN A 27 2.92 -6.06 -24.48
CA GLN A 27 2.30 -5.43 -25.66
C GLN A 27 3.34 -5.02 -26.71
N ALA A 28 4.46 -4.48 -26.26
CA ALA A 28 5.58 -4.10 -27.11
C ALA A 28 6.34 -5.32 -27.69
N LYS A 29 5.93 -6.56 -27.35
CA LYS A 29 6.57 -7.82 -27.77
C LYS A 29 8.08 -7.82 -27.51
N LEU A 30 8.49 -7.19 -26.42
CA LEU A 30 9.89 -7.19 -26.01
C LEU A 30 10.31 -8.60 -25.60
N GLU A 31 11.55 -8.95 -25.93
CA GLU A 31 12.10 -10.26 -25.59
C GLU A 31 12.44 -10.35 -24.09
N GLY A 32 12.33 -11.58 -23.57
CA GLY A 32 12.68 -11.92 -22.20
C GLY A 32 11.52 -11.87 -21.21
N ASP A 33 11.84 -12.08 -19.94
CA ASP A 33 10.84 -12.10 -18.88
C ASP A 33 10.43 -10.66 -18.49
N ALA A 34 9.19 -10.31 -18.80
CA ALA A 34 8.61 -9.00 -18.54
C ALA A 34 8.71 -8.59 -17.07
N LEU A 35 8.43 -9.51 -16.13
CA LEU A 35 8.45 -9.21 -14.70
C LEU A 35 9.87 -8.95 -14.21
N LEU A 36 10.83 -9.78 -14.64
CA LEU A 36 12.23 -9.57 -14.27
C LEU A 36 12.80 -8.30 -14.90
N SER A 37 12.38 -7.95 -16.12
CA SER A 37 12.74 -6.68 -16.76
C SER A 37 12.22 -5.49 -15.95
N VAL A 38 10.94 -5.52 -15.56
CA VAL A 38 10.34 -4.48 -14.72
C VAL A 38 11.02 -4.39 -13.35
N ALA A 39 11.27 -5.53 -12.68
CA ALA A 39 12.00 -5.58 -11.42
C ALA A 39 13.39 -4.94 -11.53
N SER A 40 14.08 -5.16 -12.65
CA SER A 40 15.39 -4.56 -12.94
C SER A 40 15.32 -3.05 -13.07
N LYS A 41 14.31 -2.54 -13.79
CA LYS A 41 14.09 -1.11 -13.98
C LYS A 41 13.74 -0.42 -12.66
N VAL A 42 12.81 -1.00 -11.90
CA VAL A 42 12.44 -0.47 -10.57
C VAL A 42 13.67 -0.44 -9.64
N ALA A 43 14.50 -1.48 -9.62
CA ALA A 43 15.72 -1.50 -8.82
C ALA A 43 16.77 -0.45 -9.25
N ALA A 44 16.81 -0.09 -10.53
CA ALA A 44 17.65 0.99 -11.03
C ALA A 44 17.09 2.37 -10.65
N GLU A 45 15.77 2.51 -10.56
CA GLU A 45 15.08 3.75 -10.19
C GLU A 45 15.15 4.03 -8.68
N ALA A 46 15.01 2.99 -7.84
CA ALA A 46 14.96 3.11 -6.38
C ALA A 46 15.78 2.03 -5.68
N GLN A 47 16.78 2.44 -4.90
CA GLN A 47 17.57 1.55 -4.04
C GLN A 47 16.98 1.42 -2.64
N LEU A 48 16.16 2.40 -2.21
CA LEU A 48 15.34 2.32 -0.99
C LEU A 48 13.87 2.49 -1.37
N LEU A 49 13.07 1.47 -1.11
CA LEU A 49 11.61 1.49 -1.26
C LEU A 49 10.93 1.47 0.10
N CYS A 50 10.14 2.50 0.35
CA CYS A 50 9.34 2.64 1.57
C CYS A 50 7.87 2.44 1.20
N PHE A 51 7.31 1.28 1.56
CA PHE A 51 5.90 1.00 1.37
C PHE A 51 5.08 1.44 2.57
N ASP A 52 3.99 2.14 2.28
CA ASP A 52 2.91 2.31 3.24
C ASP A 52 1.81 1.27 2.99
N GLU A 53 1.14 0.85 4.05
CA GLU A 53 0.00 -0.09 4.01
C GLU A 53 0.27 -1.39 3.23
N PHE A 54 1.38 -2.06 3.56
CA PHE A 54 1.76 -3.32 2.92
C PHE A 54 0.77 -4.44 3.28
N GLN A 55 -0.19 -4.71 2.39
CA GLN A 55 -1.16 -5.79 2.50
C GLN A 55 -1.40 -6.44 1.13
N VAL A 56 -1.62 -7.75 1.10
CA VAL A 56 -1.91 -8.49 -0.13
C VAL A 56 -3.36 -8.97 -0.08
N ARG A 57 -4.14 -8.64 -1.10
CA ARG A 57 -5.56 -9.03 -1.20
C ARG A 57 -5.85 -9.94 -2.38
N ASP A 58 -5.11 -9.78 -3.48
CA ASP A 58 -5.37 -10.48 -4.73
C ASP A 58 -4.36 -11.62 -4.99
N VAL A 59 -4.82 -12.69 -5.65
CA VAL A 59 -4.01 -13.86 -6.00
C VAL A 59 -2.96 -13.56 -7.07
N GLY A 60 -3.27 -12.68 -8.04
CA GLY A 60 -2.36 -12.26 -9.09
C GLY A 60 -1.16 -11.51 -8.53
N ASP A 61 -1.39 -10.63 -7.55
CA ASP A 61 -0.33 -9.96 -6.81
C ASP A 61 0.54 -10.97 -6.06
N ALA A 62 -0.09 -11.88 -5.31
CA ALA A 62 0.62 -12.89 -4.52
C ALA A 62 1.60 -13.72 -5.37
N MET A 63 1.19 -14.14 -6.58
CA MET A 63 2.02 -14.91 -7.50
C MET A 63 3.23 -14.12 -8.05
N LEU A 64 3.09 -12.81 -8.27
CA LEU A 64 4.17 -11.99 -8.81
C LEU A 64 5.20 -11.60 -7.75
N MET A 65 4.75 -11.41 -6.51
CA MET A 65 5.55 -10.81 -5.44
C MET A 65 6.85 -11.57 -5.15
N ASN A 66 6.82 -12.90 -5.03
CA ASN A 66 8.05 -13.67 -4.76
C ASN A 66 9.13 -13.42 -5.80
N ARG A 67 8.75 -13.41 -7.08
CA ARG A 67 9.67 -13.24 -8.21
C ARG A 67 10.14 -11.80 -8.34
N LEU A 68 9.21 -10.85 -8.21
CA LEU A 68 9.48 -9.41 -8.26
C LEU A 68 10.48 -9.00 -7.18
N PHE A 69 10.13 -9.24 -5.91
CA PHE A 69 10.96 -8.84 -4.78
C PHE A 69 12.23 -9.67 -4.67
N GLY A 70 12.20 -10.96 -5.04
CA GLY A 70 13.41 -11.76 -5.16
C GLY A 70 14.44 -11.09 -6.06
N ARG A 71 14.02 -10.69 -7.26
CA ARG A 71 14.92 -10.02 -8.22
C ARG A 71 15.36 -8.64 -7.77
N MET A 72 14.54 -7.92 -7.00
CA MET A 72 14.89 -6.62 -6.44
C MET A 72 15.90 -6.74 -5.30
N PHE A 73 15.72 -7.70 -4.39
CA PHE A 73 16.67 -7.98 -3.31
C PHE A 73 18.02 -8.46 -3.85
N ASP A 74 18.03 -9.28 -4.90
CA ASP A 74 19.27 -9.70 -5.57
C ASP A 74 20.05 -8.52 -6.18
N ARG A 75 19.37 -7.40 -6.43
CA ARG A 75 19.97 -6.14 -6.90
C ARG A 75 20.27 -5.13 -5.79
N GLY A 76 20.15 -5.53 -4.54
CA GLY A 76 20.47 -4.68 -3.39
C GLY A 76 19.41 -3.62 -3.07
N VAL A 77 18.18 -3.78 -3.55
CA VAL A 77 17.07 -2.92 -3.11
C VAL A 77 16.78 -3.18 -1.65
N THR A 78 16.76 -2.12 -0.84
CA THR A 78 16.33 -2.15 0.55
C THR A 78 14.86 -1.80 0.63
N MET A 79 14.08 -2.61 1.35
CA MET A 79 12.66 -2.39 1.59
C MET A 79 12.41 -1.99 3.04
N VAL A 80 11.60 -0.95 3.24
CA VAL A 80 10.98 -0.60 4.51
C VAL A 80 9.48 -0.61 4.28
N ALA A 81 8.71 -1.22 5.18
CA ALA A 81 7.26 -1.33 5.01
C ALA A 81 6.54 -1.15 6.35
N THR A 82 5.40 -0.46 6.32
CA THR A 82 4.41 -0.49 7.41
C THR A 82 3.30 -1.46 7.04
N SER A 83 2.85 -2.26 8.01
CA SER A 83 1.71 -3.17 7.81
C SER A 83 0.91 -3.31 9.08
N ASN A 84 -0.40 -3.48 8.92
CA ASN A 84 -1.32 -3.83 10.00
C ASN A 84 -1.34 -5.34 10.29
N ARG A 85 -0.61 -6.15 9.51
CA ARG A 85 -0.52 -7.60 9.67
C ARG A 85 0.94 -8.04 9.71
N PRO A 86 1.29 -9.03 10.55
CA PRO A 86 2.61 -9.63 10.49
C PRO A 86 2.80 -10.39 9.16
N PRO A 87 4.05 -10.70 8.75
CA PRO A 87 4.33 -11.35 7.46
C PRO A 87 3.53 -12.64 7.20
N GLU A 88 3.33 -13.47 8.22
CA GLU A 88 2.53 -14.71 8.13
C GLU A 88 1.07 -14.48 7.71
N ASP A 89 0.51 -13.31 8.02
CA ASP A 89 -0.91 -12.99 7.84
C ASP A 89 -1.17 -12.04 6.66
N LEU A 90 -0.11 -11.66 5.93
CA LEU A 90 -0.19 -10.77 4.78
C LEU A 90 -1.15 -11.26 3.68
N TYR A 91 -1.32 -12.58 3.57
CA TYR A 91 -2.25 -13.24 2.64
C TYR A 91 -3.07 -14.34 3.35
N ALA A 92 -3.43 -14.11 4.62
CA ALA A 92 -4.27 -15.03 5.38
C ALA A 92 -5.64 -15.23 4.70
N GLY A 93 -6.04 -16.50 4.50
CA GLY A 93 -7.28 -16.87 3.83
C GLY A 93 -7.29 -16.66 2.31
N GLY A 94 -6.16 -16.30 1.72
CA GLY A 94 -6.02 -16.14 0.28
C GLY A 94 -6.08 -17.45 -0.49
N LEU A 95 -6.50 -17.38 -1.76
CA LEU A 95 -6.57 -18.53 -2.64
C LEU A 95 -5.16 -19.05 -2.96
N GLN A 96 -4.94 -20.36 -2.88
CA GLN A 96 -3.63 -20.99 -3.14
C GLN A 96 -2.49 -20.35 -2.32
N ARG A 97 -2.73 -20.12 -1.02
CA ARG A 97 -1.78 -19.48 -0.10
C ARG A 97 -0.40 -20.14 -0.12
N GLU A 98 -0.32 -21.45 -0.36
CA GLU A 98 0.94 -22.18 -0.53
C GLU A 98 1.87 -21.57 -1.60
N LEU A 99 1.33 -20.93 -2.64
CA LEU A 99 2.13 -20.24 -3.67
C LEU A 99 2.75 -18.93 -3.15
N PHE A 100 2.19 -18.35 -2.10
CA PHE A 100 2.66 -17.13 -1.48
C PHE A 100 3.65 -17.38 -0.33
N GLU A 101 3.64 -18.57 0.28
CA GLU A 101 4.56 -18.95 1.36
C GLU A 101 6.04 -18.66 1.05
N PRO A 102 6.57 -18.93 -0.16
CA PRO A 102 7.94 -18.58 -0.50
C PRO A 102 8.26 -17.09 -0.36
N PHE A 103 7.28 -16.20 -0.63
CA PHE A 103 7.46 -14.78 -0.41
C PHE A 103 7.47 -14.44 1.08
N ILE A 104 6.61 -15.06 1.89
CA ILE A 104 6.63 -14.88 3.36
C ILE A 104 8.00 -15.26 3.92
N HIS A 105 8.55 -16.40 3.52
CA HIS A 105 9.90 -16.84 3.91
C HIS A 105 10.95 -15.81 3.53
N ARG A 106 10.92 -15.33 2.28
CA ARG A 106 11.86 -14.31 1.80
C ARG A 106 11.78 -13.02 2.62
N VAL A 107 10.58 -12.55 2.97
CA VAL A 107 10.41 -11.37 3.84
C VAL A 107 11.01 -11.63 5.22
N LYS A 108 10.75 -12.79 5.83
CA LYS A 108 11.32 -13.14 7.14
C LYS A 108 12.84 -13.28 7.12
N GLU A 109 13.42 -13.73 6.01
CA GLU A 109 14.86 -13.85 5.83
C GLU A 109 15.56 -12.51 5.55
N ARG A 110 14.92 -11.63 4.77
CA ARG A 110 15.53 -10.40 4.27
C ARG A 110 15.14 -9.15 5.03
N CYS A 111 14.09 -9.21 5.86
CA CYS A 111 13.57 -8.06 6.59
C CYS A 111 13.56 -8.30 8.10
N LEU A 112 13.90 -7.25 8.85
CA LEU A 112 13.73 -7.22 10.29
C LEU A 112 12.28 -6.83 10.59
N VAL A 113 11.55 -7.71 11.27
CA VAL A 113 10.14 -7.50 11.61
C VAL A 113 10.04 -6.87 12.99
N HIS A 114 9.56 -5.63 13.05
CA HIS A 114 9.30 -4.92 14.30
C HIS A 114 7.80 -4.81 14.53
N ARG A 115 7.33 -5.41 15.63
CA ARG A 115 5.94 -5.24 16.07
C ARG A 115 5.81 -3.92 16.82
N LEU A 116 5.09 -2.97 16.23
CA LEU A 116 4.74 -1.72 16.88
C LEU A 116 3.43 -1.92 17.65
N GLY A 117 3.55 -2.16 18.96
CA GLY A 117 2.42 -2.11 19.89
C GLY A 117 2.36 -0.74 20.54
N SER A 118 1.16 -0.18 20.67
CA SER A 118 0.89 0.98 21.51
C SER A 118 -0.32 0.67 22.37
N GLU A 119 -0.23 0.92 23.67
CA GLU A 119 -1.41 0.90 24.56
C GLU A 119 -2.36 2.06 24.25
N VAL A 120 -1.82 3.13 23.67
CA VAL A 120 -2.55 4.34 23.28
C VAL A 120 -2.89 4.26 21.80
N ASP A 121 -4.18 4.25 21.48
CA ASP A 121 -4.61 4.54 20.11
C ASP A 121 -4.44 6.05 19.84
N TYR A 122 -3.32 6.41 19.22
CA TYR A 122 -3.03 7.80 18.87
C TYR A 122 -4.08 8.42 17.92
N ARG A 123 -4.93 7.61 17.26
CA ARG A 123 -6.07 8.15 16.50
C ARG A 123 -7.11 8.79 17.41
N GLN A 124 -7.26 8.28 18.64
CA GLN A 124 -8.20 8.78 19.64
C GLN A 124 -7.64 9.96 20.44
N ALA A 125 -6.32 10.14 20.43
CA ALA A 125 -5.67 11.26 21.11
C ALA A 125 -5.85 12.60 20.39
N GLY A 126 -6.35 12.60 19.15
CA GLY A 126 -6.41 13.78 18.28
C GLY A 126 -7.60 14.71 18.49
N GLU A 127 -8.78 14.21 18.86
CA GLU A 127 -9.98 15.04 19.05
C GLU A 127 -11.03 14.23 19.84
N GLN A 128 -11.65 14.84 20.85
CA GLN A 128 -12.85 14.28 21.48
C GLN A 128 -13.92 14.14 20.40
N ALA A 129 -14.21 12.90 19.98
CA ALA A 129 -15.23 12.61 18.99
C ALA A 129 -16.60 13.08 19.49
N ASP A 130 -16.99 14.27 19.07
CA ASP A 130 -18.32 14.85 19.24
C ASP A 130 -19.32 13.94 18.49
N ARG A 131 -20.04 13.10 19.24
CA ARG A 131 -21.10 12.15 18.79
C ARG A 131 -20.84 11.47 17.42
N THR A 132 -20.18 10.31 17.46
CA THR A 132 -19.90 9.46 16.27
C THR A 132 -21.15 8.95 15.54
N TRP A 133 -22.30 8.85 16.23
CA TRP A 133 -23.54 8.31 15.67
C TRP A 133 -24.73 9.23 15.91
N MET A 134 -25.54 9.46 14.88
CA MET A 134 -26.79 10.21 14.94
C MET A 134 -27.98 9.28 14.68
N LEU A 135 -28.44 8.60 15.73
CA LEU A 135 -29.63 7.75 15.69
C LEU A 135 -30.88 8.59 16.00
N GLY A 136 -31.94 8.43 15.21
CA GLY A 136 -33.25 9.06 15.46
C GLY A 136 -33.37 10.55 15.09
N ALA A 137 -32.36 11.15 14.47
CA ALA A 137 -32.45 12.51 13.95
C ALA A 137 -33.29 12.54 12.66
N ASP A 138 -34.15 13.55 12.52
CA ASP A 138 -34.81 13.81 11.25
C ASP A 138 -33.78 14.17 10.16
N PRO A 139 -34.11 14.00 8.87
CA PRO A 139 -33.17 14.22 7.78
C PRO A 139 -32.52 15.61 7.77
N ARG A 140 -33.21 16.67 8.22
CA ARG A 140 -32.66 18.03 8.24
C ARG A 140 -31.64 18.19 9.36
N SER A 141 -31.96 17.70 10.55
CA SER A 141 -31.03 17.72 11.69
C SER A 141 -29.75 16.94 11.40
N ARG A 142 -29.87 15.79 10.73
CA ARG A 142 -28.71 14.99 10.30
C ARG A 142 -27.83 15.73 9.29
N ALA A 143 -28.43 16.41 8.31
CA ALA A 143 -27.70 17.17 7.31
C ALA A 143 -26.96 18.37 7.93
N ALA A 144 -27.61 19.11 8.83
CA ALA A 144 -27.00 20.23 9.53
C ALA A 144 -25.81 19.81 10.41
N ALA A 145 -25.92 18.67 11.09
CA ALA A 145 -24.85 18.14 11.90
C ALA A 145 -23.66 17.61 11.07
N LEU A 146 -23.93 16.95 9.93
CA LEU A 146 -22.87 16.55 8.98
C LEU A 146 -22.15 17.77 8.41
N GLU A 147 -22.88 18.82 8.02
CA GLU A 147 -22.32 20.08 7.52
C GLU A 147 -21.45 20.77 8.58
N ALA A 148 -21.90 20.80 9.83
CA ALA A 148 -21.13 21.36 10.94
C ALA A 148 -19.85 20.55 11.24
N ALA A 149 -19.91 19.22 11.16
CA ALA A 149 -18.74 18.34 11.30
C ALA A 149 -17.77 18.53 10.12
N TRP A 150 -18.29 18.61 8.90
CA TRP A 150 -17.50 18.85 7.69
C TRP A 150 -16.73 20.17 7.78
N ARG A 151 -17.39 21.29 8.13
CA ARG A 151 -16.73 22.60 8.28
C ARG A 151 -15.65 22.61 9.35
N ARG A 152 -15.81 21.81 10.40
CA ARG A 152 -14.80 21.67 11.46
C ARG A 152 -13.52 21.02 10.94
N VAL A 153 -13.66 19.99 10.10
CA VAL A 153 -12.54 19.20 9.55
C VAL A 153 -11.92 19.87 8.31
N ALA A 154 -12.75 20.40 7.41
CA ALA A 154 -12.31 21.01 6.15
C ALA A 154 -11.68 22.41 6.35
N GLY A 155 -11.92 23.06 7.50
CA GLY A 155 -11.48 24.42 7.78
C GLY A 155 -12.33 25.49 7.06
N ALA A 156 -11.87 26.74 7.09
CA ALA A 156 -12.64 27.91 6.60
C ALA A 156 -12.74 28.03 5.07
N SER A 157 -12.10 27.15 4.30
CA SER A 157 -12.15 27.16 2.84
C SER A 157 -12.86 25.90 2.35
N ASP A 158 -13.89 26.06 1.52
CA ASP A 158 -14.71 24.97 0.95
C ASP A 158 -13.94 24.04 -0.03
N GLY A 159 -12.61 24.09 -0.03
CA GLY A 159 -11.74 23.41 -0.97
C GLY A 159 -11.92 23.92 -2.41
N THR A 160 -11.07 23.44 -3.31
CA THR A 160 -11.24 23.66 -4.76
C THR A 160 -11.67 22.35 -5.41
N PRO A 161 -12.75 22.35 -6.22
CA PRO A 161 -13.15 21.17 -6.97
C PRO A 161 -11.96 20.57 -7.72
N SER A 162 -11.76 19.26 -7.60
CA SER A 162 -10.65 18.54 -8.25
C SER A 162 -11.17 17.31 -8.96
N THR A 163 -10.70 17.09 -10.19
CA THR A 163 -11.02 15.89 -10.97
C THR A 163 -10.01 14.80 -10.64
N LEU A 164 -10.50 13.66 -10.17
CA LEU A 164 -9.68 12.47 -9.91
C LEU A 164 -9.81 11.51 -11.10
N SER A 165 -8.68 11.06 -11.64
CA SER A 165 -8.64 9.97 -12.61
C SER A 165 -8.45 8.66 -11.84
N THR A 166 -9.44 7.76 -11.92
CA THR A 166 -9.35 6.42 -11.35
C THR A 166 -8.92 5.44 -12.43
N GLN A 167 -7.93 4.59 -12.15
CA GLN A 167 -7.63 3.44 -13.01
C GLN A 167 -8.71 2.39 -12.75
N GLY A 168 -9.59 2.19 -13.73
CA GLY A 168 -10.58 1.12 -13.76
C GLY A 168 -9.99 -0.18 -14.28
#